data_AF-A0A6N8Z8K8-F1
#
_entry.id   AF-A0A6N8Z8K8-F1
#
_cell.length_a   1.000
_cell.length_b   1.000
_cell.length_c   1.000
_cell.angle_alpha   90.00
_cell.angle_beta   90.00
_cell.angle_gamma   90.00
#
_symmetry.space_group_name_H-M   'P 1'
#
loop_
_entity.id
_entity.type
_entity.pdbx_description
1 polymer ?
#
loop_
_entity_poly.entity_id
_entity_poly.type
_entity_poly.pdbx_seq_one_letter_code
_entity_poly.pdbx_strand_id
1 'polypeptide(L)'
;MANLTSLQDMRGSSQTVADTSLFGPHTMNGPWGLDSRLKLVALACDFFNVKKIAAHHATIGKALSKQGNPTPLTAADFLQYLHVKSVFPKAPNAFRVARILERMVSTGLLVHVGSGSSSVTGLQNHYIYALTPHDARRGLFRLVPVLGPQYLFRLCEPGLVHITGTNAKGDEVAGTGLVVDSRHILTCRHVVSDMTVNPRQTFQGSQYAVDHGSIRRHTGVDVAVVPVEGPPLSPLDGALMQAPVVGMTVYTLGYPKLPGLRDASLTMQQGAVTNQAVASLTGERLFLYSAISRPGNSGGPVVSEDGYVVGLASVDATGLYGADEAFSPHYAGIPAQVVVHAVQDLGLGIELPFEHYE
;
A
#
# COMPACT_ATOMS: atom_id res chain seq x y z
N MET A 1 5.85 -12.78 16.88
CA MET A 1 5.41 -11.65 17.74
C MET A 1 6.21 -10.44 17.32
N ALA A 2 5.63 -9.53 16.54
CA ALA A 2 6.25 -8.25 16.22
C ALA A 2 5.72 -7.21 17.23
N ASN A 3 6.62 -6.60 17.98
CA ASN A 3 6.32 -5.66 19.05
C ASN A 3 5.75 -4.35 18.47
N LEU A 4 4.60 -3.93 19.00
CA LEU A 4 3.86 -2.70 18.66
C LEU A 4 4.56 -1.40 19.13
N THR A 5 5.82 -1.46 19.55
CA THR A 5 6.48 -0.40 20.32
C THR A 5 7.29 0.60 19.48
N SER A 6 7.47 0.39 18.17
CA SER A 6 8.34 1.26 17.35
C SER A 6 7.65 2.48 16.70
N LEU A 7 6.38 2.75 17.00
CA LEU A 7 5.62 3.85 16.38
C LEU A 7 5.54 5.13 17.24
N GLN A 8 6.22 5.19 18.39
CA GLN A 8 6.09 6.29 19.35
C GLN A 8 7.13 7.43 19.20
N ASP A 9 8.22 7.25 18.45
CA ASP A 9 9.37 8.16 18.51
C ASP A 9 9.52 9.14 17.33
N MET A 10 8.43 9.68 16.78
CA MET A 10 8.51 10.79 15.80
C MET A 10 7.49 11.89 16.09
N ARG A 11 7.73 12.70 17.12
CA ARG A 11 7.06 14.01 17.30
C ARG A 11 8.05 15.09 17.75
N GLY A 12 8.47 15.91 16.79
CA GLY A 12 8.99 17.25 17.03
C GLY A 12 7.84 18.24 17.27
N SER A 13 8.08 19.19 18.17
CA SER A 13 7.18 20.22 18.70
C SER A 13 6.59 21.19 17.68
N SER A 14 5.30 21.55 17.80
CA SER A 14 4.88 22.94 18.04
C SER A 14 3.37 23.10 18.38
N GLN A 15 3.15 23.94 19.38
CA GLN A 15 2.02 24.82 19.69
C GLN A 15 0.57 24.29 19.77
N THR A 16 0.10 24.34 21.02
CA THR A 16 -1.27 24.34 21.50
C THR A 16 -2.09 25.51 20.96
N VAL A 17 -3.12 25.20 20.19
CA VAL A 17 -4.33 26.02 20.08
C VAL A 17 -5.45 25.21 20.72
N ALA A 18 -5.99 25.74 21.82
CA ALA A 18 -7.12 25.16 22.53
C ALA A 18 -8.36 25.30 21.65
N ASP A 19 -8.76 24.21 20.99
CA ASP A 19 -10.03 24.16 20.27
C ASP A 19 -11.12 23.56 21.15
N THR A 20 -12.13 24.39 21.40
CA THR A 20 -13.29 24.18 22.25
C THR A 20 -14.27 23.16 21.67
N SER A 21 -14.46 22.06 22.39
CA SER A 21 -15.63 21.17 22.41
C SER A 21 -16.27 20.74 21.07
N LEU A 22 -15.63 19.80 20.36
CA LEU A 22 -16.26 19.03 19.26
C LEU A 22 -16.82 17.66 19.69
N PHE A 23 -16.82 17.34 21.00
CA PHE A 23 -17.25 16.04 21.49
C PHE A 23 -18.33 16.13 22.58
N GLY A 24 -19.60 15.89 22.19
CA GLY A 24 -20.68 15.51 23.11
C GLY A 24 -20.40 14.18 23.85
N PRO A 25 -21.22 13.83 24.86
CA PRO A 25 -20.74 13.10 26.01
C PRO A 25 -20.69 11.58 25.74
N HIS A 26 -19.61 10.94 26.21
CA HIS A 26 -19.41 9.49 26.29
C HIS A 26 -19.01 8.68 25.03
N THR A 27 -19.22 9.13 23.78
CA THR A 27 -18.89 8.32 22.56
C THR A 27 -18.09 9.03 21.46
N MET A 28 -17.39 8.26 20.62
CA MET A 28 -16.68 8.73 19.41
C MET A 28 -17.58 8.70 18.15
N ASN A 29 -18.43 9.71 17.98
CA ASN A 29 -19.43 9.74 16.90
C ASN A 29 -18.94 10.31 15.56
N GLY A 30 -17.85 11.07 15.53
CA GLY A 30 -17.25 11.62 14.30
C GLY A 30 -16.61 10.56 13.39
N PRO A 31 -16.25 10.90 12.13
CA PRO A 31 -15.46 10.03 11.26
C PRO A 31 -14.15 9.61 11.92
N TRP A 32 -13.75 8.35 11.76
CA TRP A 32 -12.52 7.85 12.34
C TRP A 32 -11.35 8.05 11.37
N GLY A 33 -10.28 8.69 11.86
CA GLY A 33 -9.01 8.78 11.15
C GLY A 33 -8.38 7.41 10.91
N LEU A 34 -7.37 7.37 10.03
CA LEU A 34 -6.70 6.13 9.64
C LEU A 34 -6.14 5.36 10.85
N ASP A 35 -5.52 6.05 11.83
CA ASP A 35 -4.91 5.39 12.99
C ASP A 35 -5.96 4.67 13.86
N SER A 36 -7.10 5.30 14.10
CA SER A 36 -8.20 4.68 14.84
C SER A 36 -8.78 3.47 14.11
N ARG A 37 -8.93 3.57 12.78
CA ARG A 37 -9.40 2.44 11.95
C ARG A 37 -8.40 1.29 11.94
N LEU A 38 -7.11 1.58 11.73
CA LEU A 38 -6.02 0.59 11.76
C LEU A 38 -5.95 -0.11 13.12
N LYS A 39 -6.03 0.66 14.22
CA LYS A 39 -6.06 0.12 15.58
C LYS A 39 -7.26 -0.81 15.79
N LEU A 40 -8.46 -0.41 15.34
CA LEU A 40 -9.66 -1.25 15.45
C LEU A 40 -9.50 -2.55 14.65
N VAL A 41 -9.04 -2.48 13.40
CA VAL A 41 -8.83 -3.65 12.53
C VAL A 41 -7.84 -4.63 13.16
N ALA A 42 -6.71 -4.12 13.69
CA ALA A 42 -5.72 -4.95 14.37
C ALA A 42 -6.31 -5.66 15.61
N LEU A 43 -7.10 -4.95 16.41
CA LEU A 43 -7.77 -5.51 17.57
C LEU A 43 -8.86 -6.51 17.19
N ALA A 44 -9.58 -6.29 16.09
CA ALA A 44 -10.57 -7.23 15.59
C ALA A 44 -9.91 -8.54 15.13
N CYS A 45 -8.81 -8.46 14.38
CA CYS A 45 -8.03 -9.64 13.99
C CYS A 45 -7.51 -10.42 15.21
N ASP A 46 -7.11 -9.73 16.29
CA ASP A 46 -6.69 -10.37 17.52
C ASP A 46 -7.85 -11.00 18.30
N PHE A 47 -8.97 -10.26 18.41
CA PHE A 47 -10.14 -10.63 19.20
C PHE A 47 -10.89 -11.82 18.59
N PHE A 48 -11.08 -11.82 17.27
CA PHE A 48 -11.77 -12.90 16.57
C PHE A 48 -10.84 -14.06 16.20
N ASN A 49 -9.57 -14.03 16.61
CA ASN A 49 -8.62 -15.11 16.31
C ASN A 49 -9.09 -16.43 16.93
N VAL A 50 -9.25 -17.47 16.11
CA VAL A 50 -9.73 -18.79 16.53
C VAL A 50 -8.91 -19.40 17.68
N LYS A 51 -7.62 -19.08 17.77
CA LYS A 51 -6.72 -19.58 18.82
C LYS A 51 -6.85 -18.82 20.15
N LYS A 52 -7.55 -17.67 20.16
CA LYS A 52 -7.66 -16.77 21.33
C LYS A 52 -9.07 -16.65 21.90
N ILE A 53 -10.04 -17.36 21.34
CA ILE A 53 -11.45 -17.27 21.74
C ILE A 53 -11.62 -17.48 23.26
N ALA A 54 -11.03 -18.54 23.84
CA ALA A 54 -11.13 -18.81 25.28
C ALA A 54 -10.54 -17.69 26.15
N ALA A 55 -9.39 -17.13 25.75
CA ALA A 55 -8.75 -16.03 26.48
C ALA A 55 -9.60 -14.74 26.44
N HIS A 56 -10.25 -14.49 25.31
CA HIS A 56 -11.13 -13.33 25.15
C HIS A 56 -12.47 -13.51 25.88
N HIS A 57 -13.01 -14.73 25.95
CA HIS A 57 -14.14 -15.06 26.83
C HIS A 57 -13.82 -14.69 28.28
N ALA A 58 -12.67 -15.12 28.80
CA ALA A 58 -12.23 -14.78 30.15
C ALA A 58 -12.07 -13.26 30.35
N THR A 59 -11.54 -12.56 29.34
CA THR A 59 -11.33 -11.10 29.39
C THR A 59 -12.62 -10.33 29.53
N ILE A 60 -13.70 -10.74 28.83
CA ILE A 60 -15.00 -10.06 28.87
C ILE A 60 -15.98 -10.69 29.87
N GLY A 61 -15.56 -11.71 30.61
CA GLY A 61 -16.41 -12.45 31.55
C GLY A 61 -17.56 -13.22 30.88
N LYS A 62 -17.38 -13.67 29.63
CA LYS A 62 -18.40 -14.45 28.90
C LYS A 62 -18.32 -15.92 29.30
N ALA A 63 -19.47 -16.51 29.61
CA ALA A 63 -19.58 -17.92 29.97
C ALA A 63 -19.29 -18.82 28.76
N LEU A 64 -18.63 -19.96 29.04
CA LEU A 64 -18.44 -21.03 28.06
C LEU A 64 -19.77 -21.73 27.75
N SER A 65 -19.82 -22.48 26.65
CA SER A 65 -20.99 -23.31 26.33
C SER A 65 -21.28 -24.34 27.44
N LYS A 66 -22.48 -24.93 27.43
CA LYS A 66 -22.87 -25.99 28.38
C LYS A 66 -21.93 -27.21 28.37
N GLN A 67 -21.17 -27.40 27.29
CA GLN A 67 -20.18 -28.47 27.14
C GLN A 67 -18.75 -28.04 27.54
N GLY A 68 -18.58 -26.83 28.07
CA GLY A 68 -17.28 -26.26 28.46
C GLY A 68 -16.45 -25.71 27.30
N ASN A 69 -16.95 -25.75 26.06
CA ASN A 69 -16.23 -25.23 24.90
C ASN A 69 -16.51 -23.74 24.68
N PRO A 70 -15.49 -22.94 24.28
CA PRO A 70 -15.68 -21.54 23.92
C PRO A 70 -16.49 -21.42 22.63
N THR A 71 -17.51 -20.57 22.63
CA THR A 71 -18.30 -20.25 21.43
C THR A 71 -17.64 -19.16 20.61
N PRO A 72 -17.91 -19.05 19.29
CA PRO A 72 -17.53 -17.88 18.51
C PRO A 72 -17.94 -16.57 19.19
N LEU A 73 -17.18 -15.50 18.94
CA LEU A 73 -17.39 -14.18 19.51
C LEU A 73 -18.18 -13.29 18.55
N THR A 74 -19.03 -12.44 19.11
CA THR A 74 -19.91 -11.51 18.38
C THR A 74 -19.31 -10.11 18.27
N ALA A 75 -19.89 -9.27 17.40
CA ALA A 75 -19.59 -7.84 17.40
C ALA A 75 -19.94 -7.14 18.72
N ALA A 76 -21.00 -7.56 19.42
CA ALA A 76 -21.33 -7.05 20.75
C ALA A 76 -20.24 -7.38 21.79
N ASP A 77 -19.71 -8.61 21.76
CA ASP A 77 -18.59 -9.02 22.62
C ASP A 77 -17.34 -8.19 22.33
N PHE A 78 -17.09 -7.85 21.06
CA PHE A 78 -15.96 -7.01 20.69
C PHE A 78 -16.11 -5.58 21.22
N LEU A 79 -17.31 -5.00 21.19
CA LEU A 79 -17.56 -3.70 21.81
C LEU A 79 -17.31 -3.73 23.32
N GLN A 80 -17.75 -4.79 24.00
CA GLN A 80 -17.46 -4.99 25.42
C GLN A 80 -15.95 -5.12 25.67
N TYR A 81 -15.23 -5.87 24.83
CA TYR A 81 -13.78 -5.98 24.90
C TYR A 81 -13.08 -4.63 24.75
N LEU A 82 -13.48 -3.81 23.78
CA LEU A 82 -12.92 -2.46 23.58
C LEU A 82 -13.16 -1.56 24.80
N HIS A 83 -14.31 -1.72 25.46
CA HIS A 83 -14.63 -1.01 26.70
C HIS A 83 -13.77 -1.49 27.88
N VAL A 84 -13.72 -2.80 28.14
CA VAL A 84 -12.93 -3.39 29.24
C VAL A 84 -11.44 -3.05 29.14
N LYS A 85 -10.90 -3.03 27.91
CA LYS A 85 -9.50 -2.69 27.65
C LYS A 85 -9.22 -1.18 27.61
N SER A 86 -10.24 -0.32 27.72
CA SER A 86 -10.12 1.15 27.63
C SER A 86 -9.28 1.60 26.43
N VAL A 87 -9.47 0.93 25.28
CA VAL A 87 -8.62 1.09 24.08
C VAL A 87 -8.67 2.51 23.52
N PHE A 88 -9.84 3.13 23.61
CA PHE A 88 -10.14 4.45 23.08
C PHE A 88 -10.49 5.41 24.22
N PRO A 89 -10.18 6.72 24.10
CA PRO A 89 -10.49 7.69 25.14
C PRO A 89 -11.98 7.82 25.49
N LYS A 90 -12.86 7.48 24.54
CA LYS A 90 -14.32 7.45 24.69
C LYS A 90 -14.86 6.16 24.05
N ALA A 91 -16.05 5.74 24.45
CA ALA A 91 -16.65 4.53 23.89
C ALA A 91 -16.84 4.67 22.36
N PRO A 92 -16.38 3.69 21.56
CA PRO A 92 -16.58 3.75 20.12
C PRO A 92 -18.07 3.62 19.77
N ASN A 93 -18.51 4.33 18.74
CA ASN A 93 -19.86 4.17 18.22
C ASN A 93 -20.05 2.75 17.65
N ALA A 94 -21.06 2.03 18.15
CA ALA A 94 -21.31 0.64 17.80
C ALA A 94 -21.53 0.40 16.30
N PHE A 95 -22.28 1.28 15.62
CA PHE A 95 -22.53 1.18 14.18
C PHE A 95 -21.27 1.39 13.35
N ARG A 96 -20.35 2.26 13.80
CA ARG A 96 -19.06 2.45 13.12
C ARG A 96 -18.16 1.23 13.24
N VAL A 97 -18.14 0.60 14.42
CA VAL A 97 -17.43 -0.67 14.63
C VAL A 97 -18.05 -1.75 13.74
N ALA A 98 -19.37 -1.91 13.76
CA ALA A 98 -20.08 -2.87 12.92
C ALA A 98 -19.75 -2.70 11.43
N ARG A 99 -19.79 -1.46 10.91
CA ARG A 99 -19.44 -1.17 9.52
C ARG A 99 -18.01 -1.57 9.14
N ILE A 100 -17.05 -1.41 10.05
CA ILE A 100 -15.66 -1.85 9.80
C ILE A 100 -15.58 -3.38 9.81
N LEU A 101 -16.25 -4.05 10.75
CA LEU A 101 -16.30 -5.52 10.79
C LEU A 101 -16.97 -6.10 9.53
N GLU A 102 -18.07 -5.50 9.08
CA GLU A 102 -18.74 -5.87 7.82
C GLU A 102 -17.81 -5.71 6.63
N ARG A 103 -17.03 -4.63 6.57
CA ARG A 103 -16.01 -4.46 5.51
C ARG A 103 -14.89 -5.49 5.62
N MET A 104 -14.48 -5.86 6.83
CA MET A 104 -13.52 -6.95 7.02
C MET A 104 -14.08 -8.29 6.52
N VAL A 105 -15.39 -8.53 6.66
CA VAL A 105 -16.04 -9.71 6.09
C VAL A 105 -16.15 -9.62 4.57
N SER A 106 -16.58 -8.49 4.03
CA SER A 106 -16.76 -8.33 2.57
C SER A 106 -15.46 -8.44 1.78
N THR A 107 -14.32 -8.25 2.45
CA THR A 107 -12.97 -8.36 1.87
C THR A 107 -12.29 -9.69 2.22
N GLY A 108 -13.00 -10.61 2.90
CA GLY A 108 -12.48 -11.92 3.27
C GLY A 108 -11.50 -11.94 4.45
N LEU A 109 -11.21 -10.80 5.08
CA LEU A 109 -10.32 -10.74 6.25
C LEU A 109 -10.96 -11.38 7.50
N LEU A 110 -12.28 -11.26 7.66
CA LEU A 110 -13.06 -11.99 8.66
C LEU A 110 -14.05 -12.94 7.97
N VAL A 111 -14.38 -14.03 8.64
CA VAL A 111 -15.45 -14.94 8.19
C VAL A 111 -16.64 -14.81 9.13
N HIS A 112 -17.82 -14.56 8.57
CA HIS A 112 -19.09 -14.62 9.31
C HIS A 112 -19.51 -16.08 9.47
N VAL A 113 -19.68 -16.54 10.72
CA VAL A 113 -19.95 -17.97 11.04
C VAL A 113 -21.32 -18.22 11.67
N GLY A 114 -22.18 -17.21 11.74
CA GLY A 114 -23.54 -17.31 12.26
C GLY A 114 -23.92 -16.15 13.16
N SER A 115 -25.07 -16.24 13.81
CA SER A 115 -25.62 -15.14 14.61
C SER A 115 -25.97 -15.58 16.04
N GLY A 116 -25.71 -14.72 17.02
CA GLY A 116 -26.12 -14.86 18.41
C GLY A 116 -27.36 -14.04 18.74
N SER A 117 -27.52 -13.70 20.01
CA SER A 117 -28.60 -12.85 20.51
C SER A 117 -28.13 -11.40 20.71
N SER A 118 -28.66 -10.46 19.94
CA SER A 118 -28.56 -9.01 20.15
C SER A 118 -29.81 -8.34 19.60
N SER A 119 -30.29 -7.28 20.26
CA SER A 119 -31.42 -6.47 19.79
C SER A 119 -31.06 -5.52 18.65
N VAL A 120 -29.77 -5.36 18.36
CA VAL A 120 -29.25 -4.48 17.30
C VAL A 120 -28.66 -5.32 16.17
N THR A 121 -29.22 -5.18 14.97
CA THR A 121 -28.77 -5.85 13.75
C THR A 121 -27.28 -5.61 13.46
N GLY A 122 -26.57 -6.68 13.09
CA GLY A 122 -25.13 -6.68 12.84
C GLY A 122 -24.29 -6.96 14.09
N LEU A 123 -24.75 -6.56 15.28
CA LEU A 123 -24.01 -6.80 16.54
C LEU A 123 -24.12 -8.25 17.03
N GLN A 124 -25.15 -8.98 16.60
CA GLN A 124 -25.32 -10.41 16.88
C GLN A 124 -24.36 -11.30 16.10
N ASN A 125 -23.75 -10.80 15.02
CA ASN A 125 -23.00 -11.64 14.09
C ASN A 125 -21.72 -12.16 14.76
N HIS A 126 -21.50 -13.47 14.64
CA HIS A 126 -20.28 -14.14 15.05
C HIS A 126 -19.24 -14.07 13.94
N TYR A 127 -18.01 -13.74 14.33
CA TYR A 127 -16.89 -13.68 13.40
C TYR A 127 -15.75 -14.57 13.86
N ILE A 128 -14.99 -15.07 12.89
CA ILE A 128 -13.70 -15.70 13.13
C ILE A 128 -12.63 -15.05 12.25
N TYR A 129 -11.42 -15.04 12.78
CA TYR A 129 -10.19 -14.70 12.07
C TYR A 129 -9.25 -15.90 12.11
N ALA A 130 -8.82 -16.34 10.92
CA ALA A 130 -7.78 -17.34 10.75
C ALA A 130 -6.83 -16.84 9.64
N LEU A 131 -5.57 -16.59 10.00
CA LEU A 131 -4.57 -16.13 9.05
C LEU A 131 -4.15 -17.29 8.14
N THR A 132 -4.39 -17.16 6.83
CA THR A 132 -3.93 -18.15 5.84
C THR A 132 -2.43 -17.95 5.55
N PRO A 133 -1.72 -18.97 5.03
CA PRO A 133 -0.33 -18.79 4.59
C PRO A 133 -0.18 -17.69 3.54
N HIS A 134 -1.13 -17.57 2.62
CA HIS A 134 -1.19 -16.51 1.62
C HIS A 134 -1.28 -15.12 2.27
N ASP A 135 -2.21 -14.92 3.21
CA ASP A 135 -2.35 -13.65 3.93
C ASP A 135 -1.11 -13.29 4.75
N ALA A 136 -0.41 -14.30 5.28
CA ALA A 136 0.84 -14.08 5.99
C ALA A 136 1.93 -13.51 5.06
N ARG A 137 2.02 -14.01 3.81
CA ARG A 137 2.96 -13.46 2.80
C ARG A 137 2.65 -12.01 2.45
N ARG A 138 1.37 -11.65 2.38
CA ARG A 138 0.92 -10.28 2.07
C ARG A 138 1.21 -9.27 3.18
N GLY A 139 1.67 -9.70 4.36
CA GLY A 139 2.05 -8.78 5.44
C GLY A 139 0.96 -7.74 5.71
N LEU A 140 1.34 -6.46 5.82
CA LEU A 140 0.41 -5.36 6.05
C LEU A 140 -0.49 -5.04 4.84
N PHE A 141 -0.08 -5.39 3.61
CA PHE A 141 -0.87 -5.15 2.39
C PHE A 141 -2.22 -5.88 2.40
N ARG A 142 -2.34 -6.99 3.15
CA ARG A 142 -3.64 -7.69 3.34
C ARG A 142 -4.75 -6.81 3.94
N LEU A 143 -4.39 -5.71 4.60
CA LEU A 143 -5.35 -4.79 5.22
C LEU A 143 -5.81 -3.68 4.28
N VAL A 144 -5.21 -3.54 3.09
CA VAL A 144 -5.56 -2.51 2.09
C VAL A 144 -7.02 -2.57 1.66
N PRO A 145 -7.63 -3.74 1.33
CA PRO A 145 -9.05 -3.80 0.98
C PRO A 145 -9.98 -3.22 2.07
N VAL A 146 -9.60 -3.38 3.34
CA VAL A 146 -10.36 -2.91 4.50
C VAL A 146 -10.14 -1.42 4.77
N LEU A 147 -8.89 -0.95 4.70
CA LEU A 147 -8.51 0.39 5.13
C LEU A 147 -8.52 1.43 4.00
N GLY A 148 -8.47 0.95 2.75
CA GLY A 148 -8.60 1.74 1.53
C GLY A 148 -7.33 2.51 1.10
N PRO A 149 -7.45 3.38 0.09
CA PRO A 149 -6.29 3.98 -0.58
C PRO A 149 -5.44 4.90 0.30
N GLN A 150 -6.03 5.55 1.32
CA GLN A 150 -5.25 6.35 2.27
C GLN A 150 -4.23 5.48 3.03
N TYR A 151 -4.60 4.24 3.35
CA TYR A 151 -3.70 3.29 3.99
C TYR A 151 -2.66 2.76 3.01
N LEU A 152 -3.08 2.46 1.77
CA LEU A 152 -2.17 2.06 0.70
C LEU A 152 -1.06 3.10 0.48
N PHE A 153 -1.43 4.37 0.37
CA PHE A 153 -0.47 5.47 0.24
C PHE A 153 0.58 5.45 1.36
N ARG A 154 0.12 5.34 2.62
CA ARG A 154 1.01 5.27 3.79
C ARG A 154 1.92 4.04 3.77
N LEU A 155 1.43 2.91 3.25
CA LEU A 155 2.24 1.69 3.13
C LEU A 155 3.31 1.80 2.04
N CYS A 156 2.96 2.40 0.91
CA CYS A 156 3.88 2.52 -0.23
C CYS A 156 4.91 3.64 -0.04
N GLU A 157 4.55 4.74 0.63
CA GLU A 157 5.39 5.94 0.75
C GLU A 157 6.85 5.66 1.17
N PRO A 158 7.14 4.85 2.20
CA PRO A 158 8.52 4.59 2.61
C PRO A 158 9.35 3.85 1.54
N GLY A 159 8.74 2.99 0.73
CA GLY A 159 9.44 2.21 -0.29
C GLY A 159 9.51 2.88 -1.65
N LEU A 160 9.01 4.11 -1.79
CA LEU A 160 9.10 4.90 -3.01
C LEU A 160 10.13 6.01 -2.86
N VAL A 161 10.94 6.19 -3.90
CA VAL A 161 12.06 7.12 -3.88
C VAL A 161 12.05 8.01 -5.12
N HIS A 162 12.52 9.24 -4.94
CA HIS A 162 12.65 10.23 -6.00
C HIS A 162 14.08 10.19 -6.56
N ILE A 163 14.26 9.62 -7.76
CA ILE A 163 15.57 9.50 -8.40
C ILE A 163 15.83 10.77 -9.20
N THR A 164 16.91 11.48 -8.89
CA THR A 164 17.25 12.76 -9.54
C THR A 164 18.49 12.66 -10.40
N GLY A 165 18.57 13.50 -11.43
CA GLY A 165 19.74 13.60 -12.29
C GLY A 165 19.68 14.80 -13.21
N THR A 166 20.65 14.89 -14.11
CA THR A 166 20.76 15.98 -15.09
C THR A 166 20.66 15.42 -16.49
N ASN A 167 19.77 15.96 -17.32
CA ASN A 167 19.64 15.55 -18.72
C ASN A 167 20.79 16.13 -19.59
N ALA A 168 20.83 15.75 -20.87
CA ALA A 168 21.84 16.25 -21.81
C ALA A 168 21.82 17.78 -22.04
N LYS A 169 20.72 18.47 -21.69
CA LYS A 169 20.57 19.93 -21.80
C LYS A 169 21.06 20.66 -20.54
N GLY A 170 21.41 19.93 -19.48
CA GLY A 170 21.77 20.52 -18.19
C GLY A 170 20.57 20.76 -17.26
N ASP A 171 19.35 20.35 -17.62
CA ASP A 171 18.19 20.51 -16.76
C ASP A 171 18.12 19.41 -15.71
N GLU A 172 17.70 19.77 -14.50
CA GLU A 172 17.33 18.80 -13.47
C GLU A 172 16.04 18.08 -13.87
N VAL A 173 16.15 16.75 -13.95
CA VAL A 173 15.06 15.83 -14.25
C VAL A 173 15.02 14.73 -13.20
N ALA A 174 13.88 14.06 -13.12
CA ALA A 174 13.69 13.03 -12.12
C ALA A 174 12.64 12.00 -12.55
N GLY A 175 12.68 10.86 -11.86
CA GLY A 175 11.70 9.79 -11.96
C GLY A 175 11.44 9.16 -10.59
N THR A 176 10.61 8.11 -10.60
CA THR A 176 10.28 7.36 -9.40
C THR A 176 11.02 6.03 -9.40
N GLY A 177 11.47 5.61 -8.22
CA GLY A 177 12.01 4.28 -7.97
C GLY A 177 11.22 3.55 -6.90
N LEU A 178 11.15 2.22 -7.03
CA LEU A 178 10.61 1.29 -6.05
C LEU A 178 11.76 0.55 -5.37
N VAL A 179 11.88 0.68 -4.05
CA VAL A 179 12.84 -0.09 -3.25
C VAL A 179 12.41 -1.55 -3.21
N VAL A 180 13.25 -2.43 -3.75
CA VAL A 180 12.95 -3.88 -3.86
C VAL A 180 13.73 -4.74 -2.88
N ASP A 181 14.87 -4.25 -2.38
CA ASP A 181 15.61 -4.84 -1.27
C ASP A 181 16.47 -3.78 -0.55
N SER A 182 17.39 -4.21 0.31
CA SER A 182 18.26 -3.32 1.10
C SER A 182 19.31 -2.51 0.31
N ARG A 183 19.49 -2.80 -0.99
CA ARG A 183 20.57 -2.27 -1.85
C ARG A 183 20.13 -1.90 -3.27
N HIS A 184 18.91 -2.25 -3.68
CA HIS A 184 18.45 -2.09 -5.05
C HIS A 184 17.15 -1.32 -5.14
N ILE A 185 17.11 -0.40 -6.11
CA ILE A 185 15.93 0.37 -6.49
C ILE A 185 15.57 0.01 -7.93
N LEU A 186 14.34 -0.45 -8.13
CA LEU A 186 13.74 -0.73 -9.42
C LEU A 186 13.13 0.54 -10.01
N THR A 187 13.33 0.79 -11.30
CA THR A 187 12.75 1.92 -12.02
C THR A 187 12.63 1.62 -13.52
N CYS A 188 12.13 2.57 -14.30
CA CYS A 188 12.15 2.49 -15.76
C CYS A 188 13.57 2.71 -16.30
N ARG A 189 13.93 2.04 -17.39
CA ARG A 189 15.26 2.21 -18.00
C ARG A 189 15.45 3.61 -18.56
N HIS A 190 14.45 4.21 -19.19
CA HIS A 190 14.57 5.56 -19.74
C HIS A 190 14.84 6.60 -18.63
N VAL A 191 14.28 6.43 -17.43
CA VAL A 191 14.53 7.33 -16.28
C VAL A 191 16.01 7.51 -15.99
N VAL A 192 16.80 6.43 -16.12
CA VAL A 192 18.25 6.45 -15.85
C VAL A 192 19.11 6.51 -17.11
N SER A 193 18.50 6.53 -18.29
CA SER A 193 19.20 6.62 -19.58
C SER A 193 19.11 8.03 -20.18
N ASP A 194 18.03 8.75 -19.88
CA ASP A 194 17.78 10.11 -20.35
C ASP A 194 18.45 11.17 -19.45
N MET A 195 19.10 10.73 -18.36
CA MET A 195 19.81 11.59 -17.42
C MET A 195 21.06 10.93 -16.87
N THR A 196 22.06 11.75 -16.51
CA THR A 196 23.12 11.36 -15.59
C THR A 196 22.58 11.43 -14.17
N VAL A 197 22.34 10.26 -13.56
CA VAL A 197 21.86 10.14 -12.18
C VAL A 197 22.85 10.80 -11.22
N ASN A 198 22.34 11.63 -10.29
CA ASN A 198 23.19 12.30 -9.32
C ASN A 198 23.93 11.26 -8.45
N PRO A 199 25.25 11.43 -8.21
CA PRO A 199 26.05 10.46 -7.46
C PRO A 199 25.70 10.41 -5.97
N ARG A 200 24.97 11.42 -5.47
CA ARG A 200 24.39 11.47 -4.14
C ARG A 200 22.89 11.60 -4.25
N GLN A 201 22.16 10.68 -3.62
CA GLN A 201 20.71 10.68 -3.55
C GLN A 201 20.26 10.70 -2.10
N THR A 202 19.09 11.27 -1.84
CA THR A 202 18.44 11.21 -0.52
C THR A 202 17.27 10.26 -0.59
N PHE A 203 17.36 9.12 0.06
CA PHE A 203 16.30 8.10 0.12
C PHE A 203 15.97 7.79 1.58
N GLN A 204 14.69 7.68 1.92
CA GLN A 204 14.26 7.32 3.29
C GLN A 204 14.93 8.18 4.39
N GLY A 205 15.16 9.46 4.11
CA GLY A 205 15.83 10.40 5.04
C GLY A 205 17.35 10.23 5.19
N SER A 206 17.98 9.35 4.42
CA SER A 206 19.42 9.08 4.46
C SER A 206 20.11 9.34 3.11
N GLN A 207 21.41 9.61 3.15
CA GLN A 207 22.23 9.80 1.94
C GLN A 207 22.74 8.47 1.40
N TYR A 208 22.69 8.32 0.08
CA TYR A 208 23.17 7.15 -0.65
C TYR A 208 24.12 7.59 -1.76
N ALA A 209 25.19 6.82 -1.96
CA ALA A 209 25.99 6.90 -3.17
C ALA A 209 25.38 6.05 -4.28
N VAL A 210 25.36 6.59 -5.49
CA VAL A 210 24.95 5.89 -6.70
C VAL A 210 26.06 6.04 -7.73
N ASP A 211 26.67 4.93 -8.12
CA ASP A 211 27.54 4.90 -9.30
C ASP A 211 26.68 4.72 -10.55
N HIS A 212 26.62 5.77 -11.39
CA HIS A 212 25.84 5.74 -12.63
C HIS A 212 26.26 4.61 -13.58
N GLY A 213 27.54 4.23 -13.56
CA GLY A 213 28.08 3.12 -14.37
C GLY A 213 27.64 1.73 -13.88
N SER A 214 27.31 1.60 -12.60
CA SER A 214 26.84 0.34 -12.00
C SER A 214 25.36 0.03 -12.27
N ILE A 215 24.59 1.01 -12.78
CA ILE A 215 23.16 0.87 -13.05
C ILE A 215 22.93 -0.20 -14.12
N ARG A 216 22.12 -1.20 -13.78
CA ARG A 216 21.82 -2.34 -14.65
C ARG A 216 20.55 -2.05 -15.43
N ARG A 217 20.67 -1.98 -16.75
CA ARG A 217 19.59 -1.66 -17.68
C ARG A 217 19.25 -2.90 -18.49
N HIS A 218 17.98 -3.26 -18.57
CA HIS A 218 17.54 -4.36 -19.41
C HIS A 218 17.59 -3.95 -20.89
N THR A 219 18.01 -4.84 -21.79
CA THR A 219 18.25 -4.50 -23.20
C THR A 219 16.96 -4.38 -24.01
N GLY A 220 15.95 -5.21 -23.72
CA GLY A 220 14.69 -5.27 -24.49
C GLY A 220 13.43 -4.82 -23.75
N VAL A 221 13.54 -4.40 -22.50
CA VAL A 221 12.40 -3.99 -21.66
C VAL A 221 12.79 -2.70 -20.97
N ASP A 222 11.86 -1.76 -20.83
CA ASP A 222 12.10 -0.47 -20.18
C ASP A 222 12.24 -0.58 -18.65
N VAL A 223 13.11 -1.47 -18.17
CA VAL A 223 13.37 -1.75 -16.76
C VAL A 223 14.85 -1.55 -16.45
N ALA A 224 15.14 -0.89 -15.34
CA ALA A 224 16.48 -0.78 -14.79
C ALA A 224 16.47 -0.98 -13.27
N VAL A 225 17.62 -1.43 -12.77
CA VAL A 225 17.91 -1.53 -11.34
C VAL A 225 19.10 -0.64 -11.03
N VAL A 226 18.92 0.21 -10.01
CA VAL A 226 19.92 1.12 -9.47
C VAL A 226 20.47 0.52 -8.17
N PRO A 227 21.72 0.01 -8.17
CA PRO A 227 22.42 -0.34 -6.95
C PRO A 227 22.76 0.92 -6.15
N VAL A 228 22.69 0.84 -4.83
CA VAL A 228 23.03 1.96 -3.94
C VAL A 228 23.95 1.54 -2.81
N GLU A 229 24.79 2.48 -2.40
CA GLU A 229 25.69 2.34 -1.26
C GLU A 229 25.28 3.28 -0.12
N GLY A 230 24.98 2.72 1.05
CA GLY A 230 24.51 3.47 2.21
C GLY A 230 23.91 2.56 3.30
N PRO A 231 23.15 3.13 4.26
CA PRO A 231 22.36 2.35 5.21
C PRO A 231 21.44 1.34 4.51
N PRO A 232 20.99 0.24 5.16
CA PRO A 232 20.01 -0.67 4.56
C PRO A 232 18.72 0.05 4.19
N LEU A 233 18.34 -0.03 2.91
CA LEU A 233 17.02 0.41 2.46
C LEU A 233 15.94 -0.51 3.05
N SER A 234 14.75 0.04 3.28
CA SER A 234 13.57 -0.73 3.70
C SER A 234 12.61 -0.94 2.51
N PRO A 235 12.49 -2.17 1.96
CA PRO A 235 11.57 -2.44 0.86
C PRO A 235 10.10 -2.46 1.30
N LEU A 236 9.19 -2.55 0.32
CA LEU A 236 7.76 -2.75 0.58
C LEU A 236 7.46 -4.20 0.98
N ASP A 237 7.69 -4.52 2.25
CA ASP A 237 7.42 -5.87 2.79
C ASP A 237 5.95 -6.29 2.59
N GLY A 238 5.76 -7.43 1.91
CA GLY A 238 4.45 -7.99 1.60
C GLY A 238 3.75 -7.41 0.38
N ALA A 239 4.40 -6.49 -0.36
CA ALA A 239 3.93 -6.05 -1.67
C ALA A 239 4.16 -7.14 -2.71
N LEU A 240 3.15 -7.98 -2.93
CA LEU A 240 3.17 -8.99 -3.98
C LEU A 240 2.84 -8.36 -5.33
N MET A 241 3.46 -8.88 -6.37
CA MET A 241 3.16 -8.53 -7.76
C MET A 241 2.05 -9.42 -8.32
N GLN A 242 1.24 -8.89 -9.24
CA GLN A 242 0.26 -9.69 -9.97
C GLN A 242 0.09 -9.17 -11.40
N ALA A 243 -0.42 -10.01 -12.30
CA ALA A 243 -0.74 -9.55 -13.65
C ALA A 243 -1.86 -8.48 -13.64
N PRO A 244 -1.78 -7.44 -14.49
CA PRO A 244 -2.88 -6.50 -14.65
C PRO A 244 -4.08 -7.18 -15.32
N VAL A 245 -5.29 -6.91 -14.82
CA VAL A 245 -6.55 -7.43 -15.38
C VAL A 245 -7.49 -6.27 -15.64
N VAL A 246 -8.16 -6.28 -16.79
CA VAL A 246 -9.12 -5.22 -17.18
C VAL A 246 -10.19 -5.03 -16.10
N GLY A 247 -10.50 -3.78 -15.79
CA GLY A 247 -11.50 -3.40 -14.80
C GLY A 247 -10.97 -3.32 -13.36
N MET A 248 -9.75 -3.80 -13.07
CA MET A 248 -9.12 -3.61 -11.76
C MET A 248 -8.98 -2.12 -11.46
N THR A 249 -9.49 -1.68 -10.30
CA THR A 249 -9.16 -0.35 -9.76
C THR A 249 -7.67 -0.32 -9.42
N VAL A 250 -6.97 0.70 -9.89
CA VAL A 250 -5.53 0.87 -9.66
C VAL A 250 -5.19 2.28 -9.20
N TYR A 251 -4.06 2.38 -8.54
CA TYR A 251 -3.45 3.60 -8.03
C TYR A 251 -2.04 3.71 -8.60
N THR A 252 -1.75 4.78 -9.32
CA THR A 252 -0.38 5.12 -9.72
C THR A 252 0.24 5.98 -8.64
N LEU A 253 1.43 5.60 -8.17
CA LEU A 253 2.19 6.36 -7.17
C LEU A 253 3.54 6.79 -7.74
N GLY A 254 3.88 8.07 -7.55
CA GLY A 254 5.16 8.60 -8.01
C GLY A 254 5.36 10.08 -7.71
N TYR A 255 6.50 10.61 -8.16
CA TYR A 255 6.95 11.98 -7.95
C TYR A 255 6.87 12.79 -9.24
N PRO A 256 5.66 13.14 -9.73
CA PRO A 256 5.55 13.92 -10.94
C PRO A 256 6.05 15.34 -10.69
N LYS A 257 6.60 15.99 -11.72
CA LYS A 257 6.93 17.42 -11.65
C LYS A 257 5.62 18.22 -11.57
N LEU A 258 5.40 18.90 -10.45
CA LEU A 258 4.21 19.71 -10.21
C LEU A 258 4.55 21.21 -10.35
N PRO A 259 4.00 21.92 -11.35
CA PRO A 259 4.22 23.35 -11.51
C PRO A 259 3.86 24.13 -10.24
N GLY A 260 4.75 25.03 -9.82
CA GLY A 260 4.53 25.88 -8.64
C GLY A 260 4.93 25.27 -7.30
N LEU A 261 5.31 23.98 -7.26
CA LEU A 261 5.89 23.36 -6.06
C LEU A 261 7.41 23.34 -6.14
N ARG A 262 8.06 23.59 -5.00
CA ARG A 262 9.53 23.51 -4.88
C ARG A 262 9.98 22.09 -4.54
N ASP A 263 9.23 21.42 -3.69
CA ASP A 263 9.61 20.10 -3.18
C ASP A 263 8.96 18.99 -4.00
N ALA A 264 9.74 17.94 -4.26
CA ALA A 264 9.21 16.72 -4.83
C ALA A 264 8.22 16.08 -3.85
N SER A 265 6.99 15.88 -4.30
CA SER A 265 5.91 15.33 -3.48
C SER A 265 5.43 14.02 -4.09
N LEU A 266 5.33 12.97 -3.26
CA LEU A 266 4.70 11.74 -3.68
C LEU A 266 3.22 12.01 -3.92
N THR A 267 2.74 11.61 -5.09
CA THR A 267 1.32 11.73 -5.47
C THR A 267 0.73 10.35 -5.69
N MET A 268 -0.60 10.27 -5.57
CA MET A 268 -1.36 9.09 -5.92
C MET A 268 -2.55 9.49 -6.79
N GLN A 269 -2.75 8.77 -7.89
CA GLN A 269 -3.88 8.95 -8.81
C GLN A 269 -4.63 7.64 -8.95
N GLN A 270 -5.96 7.70 -8.89
CA GLN A 270 -6.82 6.53 -9.08
C GLN A 270 -7.26 6.40 -10.53
N GLY A 271 -7.40 5.17 -11.01
CA GLY A 271 -8.03 4.83 -12.27
C GLY A 271 -8.37 3.34 -12.30
N ALA A 272 -8.48 2.79 -13.50
CA ALA A 272 -8.67 1.36 -13.72
C ALA A 272 -7.78 0.87 -14.86
N VAL A 273 -7.43 -0.42 -14.85
CA VAL A 273 -6.83 -1.07 -16.02
C VAL A 273 -7.87 -1.10 -17.14
N THR A 274 -7.53 -0.50 -18.27
CA THR A 274 -8.41 -0.42 -19.46
C THR A 274 -8.06 -1.47 -20.50
N ASN A 275 -6.80 -1.91 -20.55
CA ASN A 275 -6.37 -3.03 -21.39
C ASN A 275 -5.21 -3.77 -20.71
N GLN A 276 -5.30 -5.08 -20.57
CA GLN A 276 -4.30 -5.91 -19.89
C GLN A 276 -3.01 -6.11 -20.69
N ALA A 277 -3.08 -6.04 -22.02
CA ALA A 277 -1.93 -6.31 -22.89
C ALA A 277 -2.07 -5.61 -24.24
N VAL A 278 -1.12 -4.73 -24.53
CA VAL A 278 -0.90 -4.11 -25.84
C VAL A 278 0.59 -4.21 -26.19
N ALA A 279 0.89 -4.11 -27.48
CA ALA A 279 2.27 -3.94 -27.95
C ALA A 279 2.46 -2.49 -28.40
N SER A 280 3.53 -1.84 -27.97
CA SER A 280 3.94 -0.56 -28.55
C SER A 280 4.38 -0.74 -30.01
N LEU A 281 4.56 0.36 -30.74
CA LEU A 281 5.11 0.32 -32.10
C LEU A 281 6.53 -0.28 -32.14
N THR A 282 7.27 -0.21 -31.04
CA THR A 282 8.60 -0.82 -30.87
C THR A 282 8.53 -2.27 -30.38
N GLY A 283 7.33 -2.83 -30.22
CA GLY A 283 7.11 -4.22 -29.79
C GLY A 283 7.13 -4.44 -28.28
N GLU A 284 7.20 -3.38 -27.48
CA GLU A 284 7.22 -3.48 -26.02
C GLU A 284 5.84 -3.91 -25.50
N ARG A 285 5.81 -4.88 -24.59
CA ARG A 285 4.57 -5.34 -23.95
C ARG A 285 4.18 -4.38 -22.84
N LEU A 286 3.01 -3.76 -22.99
CA LEU A 286 2.47 -2.77 -22.07
C LEU A 286 1.06 -3.18 -21.62
N PHE A 287 0.58 -2.62 -20.51
CA PHE A 287 -0.84 -2.57 -20.18
C PHE A 287 -1.30 -1.12 -20.16
N LEU A 288 -2.58 -0.88 -20.38
CA LEU A 288 -3.18 0.44 -20.38
C LEU A 288 -4.05 0.66 -19.14
N TYR A 289 -4.05 1.88 -18.61
CA TYR A 289 -4.86 2.28 -17.48
C TYR A 289 -5.28 3.75 -17.57
N SER A 290 -6.27 4.15 -16.76
CA SER A 290 -6.85 5.51 -16.79
C SER A 290 -6.38 6.45 -15.68
N ALA A 291 -5.59 5.96 -14.72
CA ALA A 291 -4.99 6.79 -13.68
C ALA A 291 -3.99 7.78 -14.29
N ILE A 292 -4.15 9.07 -14.00
CA ILE A 292 -3.32 10.12 -14.61
C ILE A 292 -1.84 9.89 -14.29
N SER A 293 -1.04 9.77 -15.35
CA SER A 293 0.41 9.63 -15.22
C SER A 293 1.12 10.76 -15.92
N ARG A 294 2.13 11.34 -15.26
CA ARG A 294 2.88 12.50 -15.75
C ARG A 294 4.37 12.18 -15.73
N PRO A 295 5.20 12.92 -16.49
CA PRO A 295 6.65 12.86 -16.33
C PRO A 295 7.03 12.98 -14.83
N GLY A 296 7.85 12.04 -14.37
CA GLY A 296 8.20 11.83 -12.96
C GLY A 296 7.50 10.64 -12.29
N ASN A 297 6.33 10.19 -12.80
CA ASN A 297 5.72 8.93 -12.34
C ASN A 297 6.41 7.68 -12.90
N SER A 298 7.18 7.81 -13.98
CA SER A 298 7.88 6.69 -14.61
C SER A 298 8.76 5.95 -13.60
N GLY A 299 8.65 4.62 -13.61
CA GLY A 299 9.31 3.72 -12.65
C GLY A 299 8.58 3.57 -11.30
N GLY A 300 7.54 4.37 -11.04
CA GLY A 300 6.67 4.21 -9.89
C GLY A 300 5.67 3.07 -10.06
N PRO A 301 5.22 2.42 -8.98
CA PRO A 301 4.31 1.30 -9.09
C PRO A 301 2.91 1.76 -9.47
N VAL A 302 2.24 0.91 -10.24
CA VAL A 302 0.79 0.88 -10.36
C VAL A 302 0.29 -0.23 -9.46
N VAL A 303 -0.56 0.09 -8.48
CA VAL A 303 -0.98 -0.84 -7.42
C VAL A 303 -2.50 -1.00 -7.44
N SER A 304 -3.00 -2.23 -7.35
CA SER A 304 -4.44 -2.50 -7.30
C SER A 304 -5.08 -2.04 -5.99
N GLU A 305 -6.42 -1.92 -5.98
CA GLU A 305 -7.19 -1.66 -4.76
C GLU A 305 -7.06 -2.74 -3.68
N ASP A 306 -6.62 -3.93 -4.08
CA ASP A 306 -6.30 -4.99 -3.14
C ASP A 306 -4.91 -4.86 -2.54
N GLY A 307 -4.04 -4.03 -3.11
CA GLY A 307 -2.67 -3.82 -2.65
C GLY A 307 -1.63 -4.72 -3.33
N TYR A 308 -1.84 -5.12 -4.58
CA TYR A 308 -0.83 -5.81 -5.39
C TYR A 308 -0.21 -4.86 -6.40
N VAL A 309 1.11 -4.95 -6.63
CA VAL A 309 1.78 -4.21 -7.70
C VAL A 309 1.43 -4.87 -9.04
N VAL A 310 0.69 -4.17 -9.90
CA VAL A 310 0.27 -4.68 -11.22
C VAL A 310 1.23 -4.31 -12.34
N GLY A 311 2.18 -3.41 -12.07
CA GLY A 311 3.24 -3.03 -12.99
C GLY A 311 3.94 -1.75 -12.58
N LEU A 312 4.78 -1.23 -13.47
CA LEU A 312 5.43 0.08 -13.33
C LEU A 312 4.82 1.06 -14.32
N ALA A 313 4.54 2.28 -13.87
CA ALA A 313 4.12 3.35 -14.77
C ALA A 313 5.26 3.67 -15.74
N SER A 314 4.93 3.81 -17.03
CA SER A 314 5.87 4.18 -18.08
C SER A 314 5.30 5.37 -18.84
N VAL A 315 5.79 6.56 -18.52
CA VAL A 315 5.44 7.80 -19.22
C VAL A 315 6.67 8.24 -20.00
N ASP A 316 6.56 8.32 -21.32
CA ASP A 316 7.64 8.82 -22.14
C ASP A 316 7.99 10.26 -21.72
N ALA A 317 9.25 10.47 -21.33
CA ALA A 317 9.77 11.74 -20.88
C ALA A 317 9.95 12.76 -22.03
N THR A 318 9.73 12.35 -23.28
CA THR A 318 9.86 13.22 -24.46
C THR A 318 8.88 14.40 -24.46
N GLY A 319 7.84 14.36 -23.61
CA GLY A 319 6.89 15.45 -23.50
C GLY A 319 6.13 15.72 -24.81
N LEU A 320 6.20 14.78 -25.76
CA LEU A 320 5.31 14.70 -26.91
C LEU A 320 3.95 14.20 -26.40
N TYR A 321 3.32 15.04 -25.59
CA TYR A 321 1.92 15.34 -25.76
C TYR A 321 1.94 16.74 -26.37
N GLY A 322 2.33 16.82 -27.64
CA GLY A 322 2.29 18.08 -28.37
C GLY A 322 0.87 18.63 -28.31
N ALA A 323 0.71 19.96 -28.33
CA ALA A 323 -0.61 20.60 -28.32
C ALA A 323 -1.54 20.15 -29.48
N ASP A 324 -0.98 19.46 -30.48
CA ASP A 324 -1.66 18.90 -31.65
C ASP A 324 -1.87 17.36 -31.59
N GLU A 325 -1.41 16.68 -30.53
CA GLU A 325 -1.62 15.23 -30.38
C GLU A 325 -2.93 14.94 -29.66
N ALA A 326 -3.75 14.07 -30.26
CA ALA A 326 -5.04 13.67 -29.74
C ALA A 326 -4.92 13.27 -28.27
N PHE A 327 -5.75 13.88 -27.41
CA PHE A 327 -5.88 13.50 -26.01
C PHE A 327 -6.04 11.98 -25.90
N SER A 328 -5.01 11.29 -25.41
CA SER A 328 -5.11 9.88 -25.05
C SER A 328 -5.62 9.79 -23.61
N PRO A 329 -6.86 9.33 -23.37
CA PRO A 329 -7.34 9.08 -22.01
C PRO A 329 -6.64 7.86 -21.36
N HIS A 330 -5.62 7.29 -21.99
CA HIS A 330 -4.99 6.04 -21.60
C HIS A 330 -3.49 6.27 -21.41
N TYR A 331 -3.02 5.85 -20.23
CA TYR A 331 -1.62 5.79 -19.86
C TYR A 331 -1.14 4.35 -19.94
N ALA A 332 0.15 4.15 -20.09
CA ALA A 332 0.76 2.84 -20.24
C ALA A 332 1.66 2.50 -19.06
N GLY A 333 1.79 1.20 -18.80
CA GLY A 333 2.74 0.67 -17.83
C GLY A 333 3.33 -0.65 -18.29
N ILE A 334 4.45 -1.02 -17.69
CA ILE A 334 5.12 -2.30 -17.91
C ILE A 334 4.43 -3.32 -16.99
N PRO A 335 3.79 -4.39 -17.52
CA PRO A 335 3.07 -5.35 -16.72
C PRO A 335 3.98 -6.03 -15.70
N ALA A 336 3.50 -6.28 -14.48
CA ALA A 336 4.34 -6.81 -13.41
C ALA A 336 5.04 -8.13 -13.80
N GLN A 337 4.38 -9.03 -14.52
CA GLN A 337 5.02 -10.26 -15.00
C GLN A 337 6.20 -9.97 -15.93
N VAL A 338 6.14 -8.93 -16.77
CA VAL A 338 7.26 -8.53 -17.64
C VAL A 338 8.39 -7.94 -16.80
N VAL A 339 8.05 -7.15 -15.77
CA VAL A 339 9.02 -6.58 -14.81
C VAL A 339 9.76 -7.68 -14.06
N VAL A 340 9.05 -8.70 -13.54
CA VAL A 340 9.66 -9.82 -12.81
C VAL A 340 10.66 -10.57 -13.70
N HIS A 341 10.27 -10.93 -14.93
CA HIS A 341 11.18 -11.59 -15.86
C HIS A 341 12.40 -10.72 -16.18
N ALA A 342 12.21 -9.43 -16.45
CA ALA A 342 13.32 -8.53 -16.77
C ALA A 342 14.31 -8.40 -15.59
N VAL A 343 13.83 -8.36 -14.35
CA VAL A 343 14.70 -8.31 -13.15
C VAL A 343 15.45 -9.63 -12.94
N GLN A 344 14.81 -10.76 -13.21
CA GLN A 344 15.47 -12.08 -13.19
C GLN A 344 16.57 -12.15 -14.26
N ASP A 345 16.29 -11.69 -15.49
CA ASP A 345 17.24 -11.67 -16.61
C ASP A 345 18.47 -10.79 -16.34
N LEU A 346 18.35 -9.77 -15.50
CA LEU A 346 19.49 -8.94 -15.07
C LEU A 346 20.48 -9.71 -14.17
N GLY A 347 20.08 -10.84 -13.58
CA GLY A 347 20.97 -11.73 -12.83
C GLY A 347 21.49 -11.13 -11.53
N LEU A 348 20.70 -10.30 -10.84
CA LEU A 348 21.11 -9.59 -9.62
C LEU A 348 20.76 -10.32 -8.32
N GLY A 349 20.11 -11.48 -8.39
CA GLY A 349 19.64 -12.21 -7.21
C GLY A 349 18.48 -11.51 -6.47
N ILE A 350 17.79 -10.58 -7.14
CA ILE A 350 16.61 -9.89 -6.61
C ILE A 350 15.39 -10.78 -6.83
N GLU A 351 14.67 -11.09 -5.77
CA GLU A 351 13.42 -11.84 -5.82
C GLU A 351 12.23 -10.87 -5.73
N LEU A 352 11.48 -10.77 -6.82
CA LEU A 352 10.22 -10.03 -6.85
C LEU A 352 9.07 -11.03 -6.69
N PRO A 353 8.37 -11.04 -5.54
CA PRO A 353 7.36 -12.06 -5.28
C PRO A 353 6.15 -11.83 -6.18
N PHE A 354 5.73 -12.87 -6.90
CA PHE A 354 4.63 -12.81 -7.86
C PHE A 354 3.51 -13.78 -7.46
N GLU A 355 2.26 -13.31 -7.48
CA GLU A 355 1.08 -14.12 -7.19
C GLU A 355 0.59 -14.78 -8.49
N HIS A 356 0.48 -16.11 -8.46
CA HIS A 356 -0.06 -16.91 -9.55
C HIS A 356 -1.53 -17.19 -9.28
N TYR A 357 -2.41 -16.76 -10.18
CA TYR A 357 -3.80 -17.21 -10.18
C TYR A 357 -3.91 -18.50 -10.99
N GLU A 358 -4.69 -19.46 -10.46
CA GLU A 358 -4.98 -20.75 -11.11
C GLU A 358 -5.85 -20.60 -12.37
#